data_AF-A0A8S2VHR4-F1
#
_entry.id   AF-A0A8S2VHR4-F1
#
_cell.length_a   1.000
_cell.length_b   1.000
_cell.length_c   1.000
_cell.angle_alpha   90.00
_cell.angle_beta   90.00
_cell.angle_gamma   90.00
#
_symmetry.space_group_name_H-M   'P 1'
#
loop_
_entity.id
_entity.type
_entity.pdbx_description
1 polymer ?
#
loop_
_entity_poly.entity_id
_entity_poly.type
_entity_poly.pdbx_seq_one_letter_code
_entity_poly.pdbx_strand_id
1 'polypeptide(L)'
;IYGRKPILPFDQQQPLVTLSQDPEHKTKLNQHLSVLTEQAKATILEQQRKYKERYDRYRTNPIYKINDIILVKTLNKRNKFDIRYEGPFKIT
;
A
#
# COMPACT_ATOMS: atom_id res chain seq x y z
N ILE A 1 80.39 5.23 3.93
CA ILE A 1 79.36 5.42 2.88
C ILE A 1 78.02 4.97 3.47
N TYR A 2 77.15 5.93 3.79
CA TYR A 2 75.90 5.71 4.52
C TYR A 2 74.82 5.13 3.60
N GLY A 3 74.44 3.88 3.80
CA GLY A 3 73.56 3.10 2.91
C GLY A 3 72.09 3.02 3.35
N ARG A 4 71.43 4.14 3.61
CA ARG A 4 69.96 4.15 3.79
C ARG A 4 69.29 4.72 2.54
N LYS A 5 68.62 3.85 1.77
CA LYS A 5 67.78 4.29 0.64
C LYS A 5 66.58 5.08 1.19
N PRO A 6 66.28 6.27 0.67
CA PRO A 6 65.11 7.03 1.09
C PRO A 6 63.84 6.29 0.62
N ILE A 7 62.90 6.08 1.53
CA ILE A 7 61.55 5.57 1.22
C ILE A 7 60.72 6.80 0.86
N LEU A 8 60.20 6.83 -0.38
CA LEU A 8 59.34 7.92 -0.83
C LEU A 8 57.93 7.74 -0.24
N PRO A 9 57.19 8.82 0.03
CA PRO A 9 55.82 8.73 0.56
C PRO A 9 54.85 7.96 -0.36
N PHE A 10 55.22 7.78 -1.63
CA PHE A 10 54.48 6.98 -2.61
C PHE A 10 54.91 5.49 -2.65
N ASP A 11 56.03 5.12 -2.02
CA ASP A 11 56.46 3.72 -1.89
C ASP A 11 55.56 2.96 -0.89
N GLN A 12 54.87 3.69 -0.01
CA GLN A 12 53.86 3.13 0.89
C GLN A 12 52.55 2.92 0.12
N GLN A 13 52.42 1.76 -0.53
CA GLN A 13 51.13 1.34 -1.05
C GLN A 13 50.14 1.21 0.11
N GLN A 14 49.06 2.00 0.08
CA GLN A 14 47.99 1.85 1.04
C GLN A 14 47.38 0.44 0.89
N PRO A 15 47.06 -0.24 2.01
CA PRO A 15 46.44 -1.55 1.93
C PRO A 15 45.14 -1.45 1.13
N LEU A 16 44.99 -2.33 0.14
CA LEU A 16 43.80 -2.41 -0.68
C LEU A 16 42.60 -2.74 0.23
N VAL A 17 41.74 -1.75 0.47
CA VAL A 17 40.52 -1.94 1.25
C VAL A 17 39.57 -2.79 0.43
N THR A 18 39.38 -4.04 0.84
CA THR A 18 38.37 -4.92 0.25
C THR A 18 37.09 -4.77 1.04
N LEU A 19 36.07 -4.20 0.39
CA LEU A 19 34.71 -4.16 0.94
C LEU A 19 34.12 -5.56 0.81
N SER A 20 34.07 -6.30 1.91
CA SER A 20 33.35 -7.58 1.95
C SER A 20 31.85 -7.32 2.07
N GLN A 21 31.06 -8.00 1.25
CA GLN A 21 29.61 -7.95 1.34
C GLN A 21 29.15 -8.81 2.53
N ASP A 22 28.24 -8.30 3.37
CA ASP A 22 27.63 -9.09 4.44
C ASP A 22 26.87 -10.29 3.81
N PRO A 23 27.26 -11.54 4.11
CA PRO A 23 26.62 -12.72 3.55
C PRO A 23 25.12 -12.80 3.90
N GLU A 24 24.70 -12.17 4.98
CA GLU A 24 23.30 -12.14 5.44
C GLU A 24 22.49 -10.95 4.92
N HIS A 25 23.11 -10.04 4.16
CA HIS A 25 22.41 -8.84 3.68
C HIS A 25 21.15 -9.18 2.89
N LYS A 26 21.22 -10.20 2.03
CA LYS A 26 20.09 -10.64 1.20
C LYS A 26 18.95 -11.22 2.03
N THR A 27 19.25 -11.98 3.09
CA THR A 27 18.22 -12.58 3.94
C THR A 27 17.50 -11.51 4.77
N LYS A 28 18.25 -10.56 5.34
CA LYS A 28 17.70 -9.40 6.07
C LYS A 28 16.79 -8.55 5.17
N LEU A 29 17.21 -8.30 3.93
CA LEU A 29 16.43 -7.53 2.97
C LEU A 29 15.11 -8.23 2.62
N ASN A 30 15.15 -9.54 2.36
CA ASN A 30 13.94 -10.32 2.07
C ASN A 30 12.98 -10.35 3.26
N GLN A 31 13.50 -10.51 4.48
CA GLN A 31 12.68 -10.46 5.70
C GLN A 31 12.01 -9.09 5.87
N HIS A 32 12.77 -8.01 5.67
CA HIS A 32 12.24 -6.65 5.76
C HIS A 32 11.14 -6.40 4.71
N LEU A 33 11.35 -6.83 3.46
CA LEU A 33 10.33 -6.76 2.42
C LEU A 33 9.06 -7.53 2.80
N SER A 34 9.21 -8.75 3.33
CA SER A 34 8.06 -9.56 3.78
C SER A 34 7.23 -8.81 4.82
N VAL A 35 7.88 -8.27 5.85
CA VAL A 35 7.19 -7.51 6.91
C VAL A 35 6.44 -6.31 6.35
N LEU A 36 7.06 -5.53 5.45
CA LEU A 36 6.40 -4.39 4.81
C LEU A 36 5.16 -4.81 4.00
N THR A 37 5.25 -5.92 3.27
CA THR A 37 4.10 -6.41 2.48
C THR A 37 2.94 -6.84 3.35
N GLU A 38 3.21 -7.49 4.50
CA GLU A 38 2.18 -7.87 5.45
C GLU A 38 1.51 -6.67 6.10
N GLN A 39 2.31 -5.68 6.52
CA GLN A 39 1.81 -4.42 7.08
C GLN A 39 0.93 -3.65 6.08
N ALA A 40 1.36 -3.58 4.81
CA ALA A 40 0.57 -2.96 3.75
C ALA A 40 -0.76 -3.68 3.54
N LYS A 41 -0.74 -5.02 3.48
CA LYS A 41 -1.96 -5.84 3.36
C LYS A 41 -2.91 -5.62 4.52
N ALA A 42 -2.42 -5.64 5.76
CA ALA A 42 -3.22 -5.41 6.95
C ALA A 42 -3.87 -4.02 6.93
N THR A 43 -3.10 -3.00 6.55
CA THR A 43 -3.59 -1.61 6.44
C THR A 43 -4.70 -1.48 5.40
N ILE A 44 -4.52 -2.08 4.22
CA ILE A 44 -5.55 -2.07 3.16
C ILE A 44 -6.85 -2.71 3.65
N LEU A 45 -6.75 -3.89 4.29
CA LEU A 45 -7.92 -4.59 4.81
C LEU A 45 -8.64 -3.78 5.89
N GLU A 46 -7.91 -3.14 6.79
CA GLU A 46 -8.48 -2.28 7.82
C GLU A 46 -9.20 -1.06 7.23
N GLN A 47 -8.58 -0.39 6.26
CA GLN A 47 -9.20 0.75 5.58
C GLN A 47 -10.47 0.36 4.83
N GLN A 48 -10.45 -0.78 4.12
CA GLN A 48 -11.63 -1.31 3.45
C GLN A 48 -12.76 -1.63 4.43
N ARG A 49 -12.43 -2.23 5.59
CA ARG A 49 -13.40 -2.51 6.65
C ARG A 49 -14.04 -1.22 7.17
N LYS A 50 -13.22 -0.22 7.54
CA LYS A 50 -13.70 1.09 8.01
C LYS A 50 -14.57 1.80 6.98
N TYR A 51 -14.20 1.72 5.69
CA TYR A 51 -15.00 2.30 4.62
C TYR A 51 -16.38 1.64 4.53
N LYS A 52 -16.41 0.31 4.55
CA LYS A 52 -17.66 -0.46 4.53
C LYS A 52 -18.53 -0.17 5.76
N GLU A 53 -17.95 -0.15 6.96
CA GLU A 53 -18.67 0.19 8.20
C GLU A 53 -19.32 1.58 8.13
N ARG A 54 -18.61 2.59 7.61
CA ARG A 54 -19.18 3.92 7.38
C ARG A 54 -20.33 3.86 6.38
N TYR A 55 -20.10 3.24 5.23
CA TYR A 55 -21.12 3.11 4.19
C TYR A 55 -22.39 2.44 4.72
N ASP A 56 -22.25 1.33 5.44
CA ASP A 56 -23.37 0.59 6.02
C ASP A 56 -24.10 1.43 7.08
N ARG A 57 -23.37 2.16 7.94
CA ARG A 57 -23.96 3.08 8.94
C ARG A 57 -24.84 4.16 8.31
N TYR A 58 -24.40 4.77 7.21
CA TYR A 58 -25.14 5.86 6.56
C TYR A 58 -26.23 5.36 5.60
N ARG A 59 -26.18 4.09 5.19
CA ARG A 59 -27.15 3.50 4.27
C ARG A 59 -28.40 2.98 4.96
N THR A 60 -28.33 2.68 6.26
CA THR A 60 -29.35 1.85 6.91
C THR A 60 -30.72 2.47 7.05
N ASN A 61 -30.90 3.79 7.09
CA ASN A 61 -32.25 4.39 7.22
C ASN A 61 -32.35 5.80 6.62
N PRO A 62 -32.48 5.93 5.28
CA PRO A 62 -32.92 7.19 4.70
C PRO A 62 -34.36 7.50 5.16
N ILE A 63 -34.56 8.62 5.85
CA ILE A 63 -35.89 9.12 6.21
C ILE A 63 -36.42 9.88 4.98
N TYR A 64 -37.48 9.38 4.38
CA TYR A 64 -38.13 10.02 3.24
C TYR A 64 -39.41 10.73 3.66
N LYS A 65 -39.72 11.84 2.98
CA LYS A 65 -40.97 12.59 3.15
C LYS A 65 -41.93 12.29 2.00
N ILE A 66 -43.23 12.49 2.27
CA ILE A 66 -44.26 12.44 1.25
C ILE A 66 -43.95 13.50 0.18
N ASN A 67 -44.05 13.12 -1.08
CA ASN A 67 -43.65 13.86 -2.29
C ASN A 67 -42.16 13.88 -2.65
N ASP A 68 -41.28 13.22 -1.90
CA ASP A 68 -39.87 13.10 -2.30
C ASP A 68 -39.73 12.25 -3.58
N ILE A 69 -38.80 12.67 -4.44
CA ILE A 69 -38.43 11.93 -5.65
C ILE A 69 -37.24 11.03 -5.33
N ILE A 70 -37.41 9.72 -5.51
CA ILE A 70 -36.39 8.72 -5.21
C ILE A 70 -36.05 7.85 -6.42
N LEU A 71 -34.84 7.32 -6.40
CA LEU A 71 -34.36 6.31 -7.34
C LEU A 71 -34.22 4.97 -6.60
N VAL A 72 -34.77 3.91 -7.18
CA VAL A 72 -34.76 2.57 -6.58
C VAL A 72 -33.63 1.75 -7.21
N LYS A 73 -32.84 1.07 -6.38
CA LYS A 73 -31.72 0.26 -6.87
C LYS A 73 -32.22 -1.03 -7.53
N THR A 74 -31.75 -1.32 -8.74
CA THR A 74 -32.08 -2.55 -9.47
C THR A 74 -31.37 -3.77 -8.84
N LEU A 75 -32.07 -4.92 -8.78
CA LEU A 75 -31.57 -6.16 -8.13
C LEU A 75 -30.85 -7.13 -9.11
N ASN A 76 -30.55 -6.71 -10.34
CA ASN A 76 -30.12 -7.60 -11.41
C ASN A 76 -28.69 -8.18 -11.22
N LYS A 77 -28.48 -9.39 -11.77
CA LYS A 77 -27.15 -10.03 -11.85
C LYS A 77 -26.23 -9.17 -12.74
N ARG A 78 -25.01 -8.95 -12.23
CA ARG A 78 -24.11 -7.83 -12.54
C ARG A 78 -23.47 -7.85 -13.93
N ASN A 79 -23.66 -6.79 -14.71
CA ASN A 79 -22.66 -6.25 -15.65
C ASN A 79 -22.28 -4.79 -15.28
N LYS A 80 -21.07 -4.34 -15.63
CA LYS A 80 -20.56 -2.99 -15.29
C LYS A 80 -21.39 -1.88 -15.93
N PHE A 81 -21.98 -2.18 -17.09
CA PHE A 81 -22.72 -1.24 -17.92
C PHE A 81 -24.23 -1.26 -17.70
N ASP A 82 -24.74 -2.13 -16.81
CA ASP A 82 -26.17 -2.21 -16.55
C ASP A 82 -26.66 -1.01 -15.74
N ILE A 83 -27.89 -0.60 -16.01
CA ILE A 83 -28.59 0.46 -15.29
C ILE A 83 -28.73 0.04 -13.81
N ARG A 84 -28.18 0.86 -12.91
CA ARG A 84 -28.11 0.58 -11.46
C ARG A 84 -29.32 1.04 -10.67
N TYR A 85 -30.07 1.99 -11.23
CA TYR A 85 -31.16 2.67 -10.55
C TYR A 85 -32.30 2.90 -11.53
N GLU A 86 -33.52 2.62 -11.09
CA GLU A 86 -34.77 2.88 -11.79
C GLU A 86 -35.51 4.06 -11.15
N GLY A 87 -36.36 4.72 -11.94
CA GLY A 87 -37.14 5.88 -11.53
C GLY A 87 -37.05 7.03 -12.54
N PRO A 88 -37.38 8.26 -12.14
CA PRO A 88 -37.76 8.69 -10.79
C PRO A 88 -39.13 8.19 -10.31
N PHE A 89 -39.23 7.84 -9.03
CA PHE A 89 -40.49 7.51 -8.36
C PHE A 89 -40.81 8.57 -7.30
N LYS A 90 -42.10 8.85 -7.09
CA LYS A 90 -42.57 9.78 -6.07
C LYS A 90 -43.15 9.00 -4.90
N ILE A 91 -42.74 9.33 -3.67
CA ILE A 91 -43.32 8.72 -2.46
C ILE A 91 -44.69 9.36 -2.21
N THR A 92 -45.74 8.54 -2.29
CA THR A 92 -47.12 8.90 -1.93
C THR A 92 -47.42 8.62 -0.47
#